data_AF-A0A9X3NF79-F1
#
_entry.id   AF-A0A9X3NF79-F1
#
_cell.length_a   1.000
_cell.length_b   1.000
_cell.length_c   1.000
_cell.angle_alpha   90.00
_cell.angle_beta   90.00
_cell.angle_gamma   90.00
#
_symmetry.space_group_name_H-M   'P 1'
#
loop_
_entity.id
_entity.type
_entity.pdbx_description
1 polymer ?
#
loop_
_entity_poly.entity_id
_entity_poly.type
_entity_poly.pdbx_seq_one_letter_code
_entity_poly.pdbx_strand_id
1 'polypeptide(L)'
;MTAVRLVVVAALALAWAGCAQDAEREPAERRNLRALDAVPSPPGATMVRTQTLGHKAPDTSDGPIVGYSTRRLLRLARPTPENEVLAFVHDNLGRNGWKPEPGYAAGRRDGSCLHLMAVSSLPASSDDLPSVSYSLEPSSSGRNGSARGLVLDISDCRG
;
A
#
# COMPACT_ATOMS: atom_id res chain seq x y z
N MET A 1 -22.57 -8.08 -42.83
CA MET A 1 -23.20 -7.37 -41.69
C MET A 1 -22.99 -8.18 -40.39
N THR A 2 -21.73 -8.39 -39.98
CA THR A 2 -21.38 -9.28 -38.85
C THR A 2 -20.35 -8.65 -37.91
N ALA A 3 -19.50 -7.74 -38.41
CA ALA A 3 -18.50 -7.03 -37.59
C ALA A 3 -19.11 -6.06 -36.56
N VAL A 4 -20.24 -5.42 -36.87
CA VAL A 4 -20.85 -4.39 -35.99
C VAL A 4 -21.42 -4.99 -34.70
N ARG A 5 -21.95 -6.22 -34.75
CA ARG A 5 -22.51 -6.89 -33.55
C ARG A 5 -21.44 -7.34 -32.57
N LEU A 6 -20.25 -7.68 -33.05
CA LEU A 6 -19.16 -8.22 -32.23
C LEU A 6 -18.47 -7.11 -31.42
N VAL A 7 -18.34 -5.90 -31.99
CA VAL A 7 -17.77 -4.72 -31.32
C VAL A 7 -18.65 -4.25 -30.16
N VAL A 8 -19.98 -4.27 -30.32
CA VAL A 8 -20.92 -3.81 -29.28
C VAL A 8 -20.92 -4.76 -28.07
N VAL A 9 -20.87 -6.08 -28.30
CA VAL A 9 -20.82 -7.07 -27.20
C VAL A 9 -19.50 -6.99 -26.43
N ALA A 10 -18.38 -6.80 -27.12
CA ALA A 10 -17.07 -6.63 -26.47
C ALA A 10 -16.99 -5.35 -25.63
N ALA A 11 -17.53 -4.23 -26.15
CA ALA A 11 -17.55 -2.95 -25.42
C ALA A 11 -18.42 -3.01 -24.16
N LEU A 12 -19.59 -3.67 -24.22
CA LEU A 12 -20.45 -3.89 -23.06
C LEU A 12 -19.80 -4.77 -22.00
N ALA A 13 -19.12 -5.85 -22.39
CA ALA A 13 -18.42 -6.73 -21.44
C ALA A 13 -17.30 -5.99 -20.69
N LEU A 14 -16.54 -5.12 -21.38
CA LEU A 14 -15.48 -4.31 -20.76
C LEU A 14 -16.04 -3.24 -19.81
N ALA A 15 -17.16 -2.61 -20.17
CA ALA A 15 -17.81 -1.61 -19.31
C ALA A 15 -18.32 -2.25 -18.00
N TRP A 16 -18.90 -3.45 -18.08
CA TRP A 16 -19.37 -4.18 -16.90
C TRP A 16 -18.22 -4.71 -16.02
N ALA A 17 -17.13 -5.18 -16.65
CA ALA A 17 -15.94 -5.58 -15.91
C ALA A 17 -15.29 -4.40 -15.17
N GLY A 18 -15.23 -3.21 -15.78
CA GLY A 18 -14.75 -1.99 -15.12
C GLY A 18 -15.63 -1.57 -13.94
N CYS A 19 -16.96 -1.59 -14.11
CA CYS A 19 -17.89 -1.24 -13.04
C CYS A 19 -17.83 -2.22 -11.85
N ALA A 20 -17.62 -3.52 -12.10
CA ALA A 20 -17.46 -4.51 -11.04
C ALA A 20 -16.16 -4.32 -10.25
N GLN A 21 -15.06 -3.98 -10.92
CA GLN A 21 -13.78 -3.69 -10.27
C GLN A 21 -13.84 -2.43 -9.39
N ASP A 22 -14.52 -1.38 -9.84
CA ASP A 22 -14.68 -0.16 -9.05
C ASP A 22 -15.61 -0.38 -7.83
N ALA A 23 -16.63 -1.24 -7.97
CA ALA A 23 -17.56 -1.58 -6.89
C ALA A 23 -16.88 -2.29 -5.70
N GLU A 24 -15.82 -3.07 -5.93
CA GLU A 24 -15.04 -3.73 -4.87
C GLU A 24 -13.87 -2.86 -4.38
N ARG A 25 -13.25 -2.09 -5.28
CA ARG A 25 -12.13 -1.20 -4.97
C ARG A 25 -12.54 -0.08 -4.03
N GLU A 26 -13.63 0.64 -4.32
CA GLU A 26 -14.00 1.85 -3.58
C GLU A 26 -14.28 1.58 -2.08
N PRO A 27 -15.00 0.50 -1.68
CA PRO A 27 -15.14 0.13 -0.28
C PRO A 27 -13.80 -0.22 0.41
N ALA A 28 -12.92 -0.96 -0.27
CA ALA A 28 -11.61 -1.34 0.27
C ALA A 28 -10.72 -0.10 0.45
N GLU A 29 -10.66 0.77 -0.56
CA GLU A 29 -9.96 2.05 -0.52
C GLU A 29 -10.42 2.92 0.65
N ARG A 30 -11.74 3.08 0.84
CA ARG A 30 -12.28 3.86 1.98
C ARG A 30 -11.89 3.27 3.33
N ARG A 31 -11.92 1.94 3.50
CA ARG A 31 -11.48 1.30 4.75
C ARG A 31 -9.99 1.52 4.99
N ASN A 32 -9.17 1.26 3.98
CA ASN A 32 -7.73 1.38 4.09
C ASN A 32 -7.31 2.83 4.36
N LEU A 33 -7.93 3.82 3.70
CA LEU A 33 -7.67 5.24 3.96
C LEU A 33 -7.98 5.63 5.40
N ARG A 34 -9.12 5.17 5.96
CA ARG A 34 -9.46 5.43 7.36
C ARG A 34 -8.43 4.84 8.32
N ALA A 35 -7.94 3.64 8.05
CA ALA A 35 -6.87 3.04 8.84
C ALA A 35 -5.56 3.84 8.68
N LEU A 36 -5.24 4.29 7.47
CA LEU A 36 -4.03 5.03 7.13
C LEU A 36 -3.97 6.39 7.81
N ASP A 37 -5.11 7.05 7.96
CA ASP A 37 -5.24 8.32 8.70
C ASP A 37 -4.96 8.17 10.19
N ALA A 38 -5.08 6.95 10.74
CA ALA A 38 -4.70 6.65 12.11
C ALA A 38 -3.20 6.28 12.26
N VAL A 39 -2.41 6.25 11.19
CA VAL A 39 -0.98 5.92 11.28
C VAL A 39 -0.20 7.21 11.59
N PRO A 40 0.63 7.23 12.66
CA PRO A 40 1.41 8.41 13.01
C PRO A 40 2.43 8.72 11.90
N SER A 41 2.53 10.00 11.53
CA SER A 41 3.52 10.49 10.58
C SER A 41 4.75 11.03 11.32
N PRO A 42 5.98 10.71 10.86
CA PRO A 42 7.20 11.29 11.43
C PRO A 42 7.18 12.82 11.42
N PRO A 43 7.80 13.50 12.41
CA PRO A 43 7.80 14.95 12.48
C PRO A 43 8.37 15.61 11.21
N GLY A 44 7.62 16.55 10.63
CA GLY A 44 7.99 17.25 9.40
C GLY A 44 7.85 16.40 8.12
N ALA A 45 7.36 15.16 8.20
CA ALA A 45 7.05 14.39 7.01
C ALA A 45 5.87 15.03 6.25
N THR A 46 5.96 15.07 4.93
CA THR A 46 4.93 15.60 4.05
C THR A 46 4.38 14.49 3.16
N MET A 47 3.06 14.45 2.99
CA MET A 47 2.43 13.50 2.08
C MET A 47 2.81 13.85 0.64
N VAL A 48 3.40 12.89 -0.07
CA VAL A 48 3.68 13.01 -1.51
C VAL A 48 2.51 12.47 -2.31
N ARG A 49 2.03 11.28 -1.94
CA ARG A 49 1.04 10.54 -2.73
C ARG A 49 0.31 9.51 -1.86
N THR A 50 -0.94 9.25 -2.24
CA THR A 50 -1.66 8.03 -1.86
C THR A 50 -2.12 7.29 -3.12
N GLN A 51 -1.99 5.96 -3.15
CA GLN A 51 -2.41 5.12 -4.28
C GLN A 51 -3.05 3.83 -3.76
N THR A 52 -4.17 3.42 -4.34
CA THR A 52 -4.78 2.10 -4.11
C THR A 52 -4.47 1.17 -5.28
N LEU A 53 -3.96 -0.03 -4.98
CA LEU A 53 -3.54 -1.04 -5.94
C LEU A 53 -4.25 -2.35 -5.65
N GLY A 54 -4.78 -3.00 -6.69
CA GLY A 54 -5.23 -4.38 -6.60
C GLY A 54 -4.02 -5.33 -6.59
N HIS A 55 -4.02 -6.34 -5.74
CA HIS A 55 -3.06 -7.44 -5.82
C HIS A 55 -3.74 -8.70 -6.34
N LYS A 56 -2.98 -9.46 -7.12
CA LYS A 56 -3.39 -10.76 -7.67
C LYS A 56 -2.92 -11.87 -6.75
N ALA A 57 -3.54 -13.03 -6.85
CA ALA A 57 -3.07 -14.21 -6.12
C ALA A 57 -1.61 -14.51 -6.50
N PRO A 58 -0.74 -14.90 -5.55
CA PRO A 58 0.70 -15.07 -5.76
C PRO A 58 1.04 -16.05 -6.89
N ASP A 59 0.17 -17.03 -7.15
CA ASP A 59 0.38 -18.06 -8.16
C ASP A 59 -0.02 -17.63 -9.59
N THR A 60 -0.58 -16.44 -9.77
CA THR A 60 -1.11 -16.00 -11.06
C THR A 60 -0.84 -14.51 -11.33
N SER A 61 0.19 -14.21 -12.13
CA SER A 61 0.46 -12.84 -12.60
C SER A 61 -0.69 -12.27 -13.44
N ASP A 62 -1.52 -13.12 -14.03
CA ASP A 62 -2.70 -12.77 -14.82
C ASP A 62 -4.03 -13.13 -14.15
N GLY A 63 -3.97 -13.53 -12.87
CA GLY A 63 -5.15 -13.91 -12.10
C GLY A 63 -6.07 -12.73 -11.77
N PRO A 64 -7.28 -13.01 -11.27
CA PRO A 64 -8.18 -11.97 -10.78
C PRO A 64 -7.52 -11.21 -9.62
N ILE A 65 -7.95 -9.96 -9.44
CA ILE A 65 -7.62 -9.19 -8.23
C ILE A 65 -8.30 -9.92 -7.05
N VAL A 66 -7.52 -10.27 -6.03
CA VAL A 66 -8.02 -10.97 -4.83
C VAL A 66 -8.11 -10.05 -3.62
N GLY A 67 -7.60 -8.83 -3.72
CA GLY A 67 -7.70 -7.80 -2.72
C GLY A 67 -7.06 -6.49 -3.15
N TYR A 68 -7.18 -5.48 -2.30
CA TYR A 68 -6.65 -4.14 -2.55
C TYR A 68 -5.76 -3.69 -1.39
N SER A 69 -4.68 -2.99 -1.71
CA SER A 69 -3.87 -2.28 -0.72
C SER A 69 -3.82 -0.80 -1.05
N THR A 70 -3.72 0.04 -0.02
CA THR A 70 -3.58 1.49 -0.16
C THR A 70 -2.26 1.94 0.44
N ARG A 71 -1.43 2.54 -0.41
CA ARG A 71 -0.09 3.01 -0.09
C ARG A 71 -0.07 4.52 0.07
N ARG A 72 0.52 5.03 1.14
CA ARG A 72 0.86 6.45 1.31
C ARG A 72 2.37 6.61 1.37
N LEU A 73 2.89 7.39 0.43
CA LEU A 73 4.29 7.81 0.42
C LEU A 73 4.42 9.15 1.11
N LEU A 74 5.25 9.17 2.14
CA LEU A 74 5.65 10.36 2.87
C LEU A 74 7.09 10.72 2.50
N ARG A 75 7.36 12.01 2.28
CA ARG A 75 8.70 12.58 2.16
C ARG A 75 9.13 13.09 3.53
N LEU A 76 10.30 12.67 3.98
CA LEU A 76 10.85 13.16 5.25
C LEU A 76 11.45 14.56 5.06
N ALA A 77 11.31 15.42 6.07
CA ALA A 77 11.87 16.78 6.04
C ALA A 77 13.39 16.79 5.81
N ARG A 78 14.08 15.77 6.33
CA ARG A 78 15.50 15.55 6.18
C ARG A 78 15.81 14.06 6.05
N PRO A 79 16.94 13.69 5.42
CA PRO A 79 17.43 12.33 5.48
C PRO A 79 17.55 11.88 6.95
N THR A 80 16.89 10.78 7.30
CA THR A 80 16.78 10.26 8.68
C THR A 80 17.17 8.78 8.67
N PRO A 81 17.92 8.28 9.67
CA PRO A 81 18.23 6.85 9.75
C PRO A 81 16.97 5.99 9.65
N GLU A 82 17.00 4.95 8.80
CA GLU A 82 15.83 4.10 8.54
C GLU A 82 15.25 3.50 9.83
N ASN A 83 16.11 3.05 10.74
CA ASN A 83 15.74 2.51 12.04
C ASN A 83 15.01 3.54 12.92
N GLU A 84 15.43 4.81 12.92
CA GLU A 84 14.76 5.87 13.68
C GLU A 84 13.35 6.15 13.14
N VAL A 85 13.20 6.16 11.81
CA VAL A 85 11.89 6.38 11.16
C VAL A 85 10.93 5.25 11.49
N LEU A 86 11.39 4.00 11.39
CA LEU A 86 10.57 2.83 11.69
C LEU A 86 10.23 2.73 13.17
N ALA A 87 11.20 2.99 14.06
CA ALA A 87 10.99 3.01 15.51
C ALA A 87 9.97 4.08 15.91
N PHE A 88 10.07 5.30 15.35
CA PHE A 88 9.10 6.36 15.61
C PHE A 88 7.67 5.91 15.33
N VAL A 89 7.43 5.31 14.16
CA VAL A 89 6.08 4.86 13.80
C VAL A 89 5.65 3.76 14.76
N HIS A 90 6.48 2.74 14.95
CA HIS A 90 6.18 1.59 15.80
C HIS A 90 5.83 2.00 17.24
N ASP A 91 6.60 2.92 17.85
CA ASP A 91 6.38 3.38 19.22
C ASP A 91 5.08 4.18 19.39
N ASN A 92 4.58 4.78 18.29
CA ASN A 92 3.37 5.60 18.29
C ASN A 92 2.13 4.87 17.76
N LEU A 93 2.25 3.65 17.20
CA LEU A 93 1.13 2.86 16.70
C LEU A 93 0.09 2.58 17.80
N GLY A 94 0.54 2.10 18.95
CA GLY A 94 -0.33 1.75 20.08
C GLY A 94 -1.23 2.90 20.54
N ARG A 95 -0.72 4.13 20.52
CA ARG A 95 -1.45 5.34 20.91
C ARG A 95 -2.59 5.69 19.94
N ASN A 96 -2.53 5.18 18.72
CA ASN A 96 -3.51 5.42 17.67
C ASN A 96 -4.36 4.18 17.38
N GLY A 97 -4.53 3.28 18.35
CA GLY A 97 -5.42 2.12 18.23
C GLY A 97 -4.91 1.01 17.30
N TRP A 98 -3.65 1.09 16.87
CA TRP A 98 -2.98 0.00 16.17
C TRP A 98 -2.39 -0.99 17.17
N LYS A 99 -2.54 -2.29 16.92
CA LYS A 99 -1.84 -3.34 17.66
C LYS A 99 -0.52 -3.61 16.96
N PRO A 100 0.64 -3.28 17.56
CA PRO A 100 1.92 -3.58 16.93
C PRO A 100 2.10 -5.09 16.80
N GLU A 101 2.67 -5.54 15.69
CA GLU A 101 2.97 -6.96 15.49
C GLU A 101 4.47 -7.19 15.27
N PRO A 102 5.01 -8.32 15.74
CA PRO A 102 6.35 -8.75 15.36
C PRO A 102 6.35 -9.28 13.91
N GLY A 103 7.45 -9.08 13.19
CA GLY A 103 7.66 -9.65 11.86
C GLY A 103 7.30 -8.70 10.72
N TYR A 104 6.56 -9.20 9.72
CA TYR A 104 6.36 -8.52 8.42
C TYR A 104 5.33 -7.38 8.46
N ALA A 105 4.36 -7.44 9.37
CA ALA A 105 3.39 -6.37 9.61
C ALA A 105 3.88 -5.51 10.77
N ALA A 106 3.89 -4.19 10.59
CA ALA A 106 4.17 -3.25 11.66
C ALA A 106 3.00 -3.13 12.66
N GLY A 107 1.77 -3.42 12.22
CA GLY A 107 0.63 -3.54 13.11
C GLY A 107 -0.69 -3.89 12.44
N ARG A 108 -1.71 -4.13 13.26
CA ARG A 108 -3.09 -4.44 12.83
C ARG A 108 -4.12 -3.51 13.45
N ARG A 109 -5.17 -3.21 12.69
CA ARG A 109 -6.33 -2.43 13.14
C ARG A 109 -7.56 -2.74 12.30
N ASP A 110 -8.68 -3.06 12.93
CA ASP A 110 -10.00 -3.20 12.27
C ASP A 110 -10.02 -4.12 11.02
N GLY A 111 -9.20 -5.18 11.02
CA GLY A 111 -9.05 -6.10 9.88
C GLY A 111 -8.03 -5.67 8.83
N SER A 112 -7.39 -4.51 9.01
CA SER A 112 -6.33 -3.96 8.18
C SER A 112 -4.94 -4.22 8.77
N CYS A 113 -3.98 -4.51 7.91
CA CYS A 113 -2.58 -4.78 8.21
C CYS A 113 -1.72 -3.65 7.67
N LEU A 114 -0.84 -3.09 8.50
CA LEU A 114 0.10 -2.04 8.13
C LEU A 114 1.47 -2.66 7.87
N HIS A 115 2.05 -2.32 6.74
CA HIS A 115 3.44 -2.59 6.40
C HIS A 115 4.18 -1.26 6.26
N LEU A 116 5.40 -1.21 6.80
CA LEU A 116 6.25 -0.03 6.79
C LEU A 116 7.49 -0.29 5.96
N MET A 117 7.85 0.65 5.10
CA MET A 117 9.07 0.59 4.33
C MET A 117 9.73 1.96 4.29
N ALA A 118 10.94 2.05 4.82
CA ALA A 118 11.77 3.24 4.66
C ALA A 118 12.43 3.21 3.27
N VAL A 119 12.46 4.34 2.57
CA VAL A 119 13.04 4.43 1.22
C VAL A 119 14.13 5.49 1.16
N SER A 120 15.28 5.14 0.58
CA SER A 120 16.46 6.00 0.46
C SER A 120 16.36 7.02 -0.68
N SER A 121 15.52 6.75 -1.68
CA SER A 121 15.15 7.66 -2.76
C SER A 121 13.64 7.72 -2.91
N LEU A 122 13.13 8.89 -3.31
CA LEU A 122 11.74 9.03 -3.71
C LEU A 122 11.63 8.66 -5.18
N PRO A 123 10.57 7.94 -5.59
CA PRO A 123 10.35 7.62 -6.99
C PRO A 123 10.20 8.91 -7.82
N ALA A 124 10.82 8.89 -9.01
CA ALA A 124 10.88 10.05 -9.90
C ALA A 124 9.54 10.30 -10.64
N SER A 125 8.74 9.24 -10.85
CA SER A 125 7.43 9.33 -11.50
C SER A 125 6.29 9.01 -10.53
N SER A 126 5.12 9.54 -10.84
CA SER A 126 3.88 9.23 -10.14
C SER A 126 3.34 7.84 -10.43
N ASP A 127 3.98 7.02 -11.26
CA ASP A 127 3.54 5.65 -11.53
C ASP A 127 4.43 4.61 -10.85
N ASP A 128 5.65 5.00 -10.48
CA ASP A 128 6.66 4.13 -9.87
C ASP A 128 6.62 4.14 -8.33
N LEU A 129 5.47 3.95 -7.69
CA LEU A 129 5.57 3.43 -6.31
C LEU A 129 6.20 2.04 -6.44
N PRO A 130 7.29 1.74 -5.69
CA PRO A 130 7.94 0.45 -5.82
C PRO A 130 6.86 -0.62 -5.70
N SER A 131 6.72 -1.42 -6.75
CA SER A 131 5.89 -2.61 -6.70
C SER A 131 6.52 -3.46 -5.60
N VAL A 132 5.96 -3.40 -4.40
CA VAL A 132 6.36 -4.29 -3.33
C VAL A 132 5.92 -5.67 -3.78
N SER A 133 6.77 -6.34 -4.55
CA SER A 133 6.87 -7.78 -4.50
C SER A 133 7.19 -8.06 -3.05
N TYR A 134 6.24 -8.68 -2.36
CA TYR A 134 6.38 -9.12 -0.99
C TYR A 134 7.49 -10.19 -0.94
N SER A 135 8.75 -9.80 -1.09
CA SER A 135 9.85 -10.66 -0.65
C SER A 135 9.72 -10.69 0.86
N LEU A 136 9.18 -11.81 1.35
CA LEU A 136 8.97 -12.18 2.76
C LEU A 136 10.25 -12.19 3.60
N GLU A 137 11.37 -11.70 3.06
CA GLU A 137 12.58 -11.54 3.84
C GLU A 137 12.41 -10.28 4.70
N PRO A 138 12.35 -10.41 6.04
CA PRO A 138 12.58 -9.24 6.89
C PRO A 138 13.87 -8.60 6.38
N SER A 139 13.88 -7.28 6.20
CA SER A 139 15.09 -6.54 5.85
C SER A 139 16.12 -6.79 6.96
N SER A 140 16.86 -7.88 6.80
CA SER A 140 17.91 -8.38 7.69
C SER A 140 19.16 -7.52 7.57
N SER A 141 19.17 -6.60 6.60
CA SER A 141 20.16 -5.57 6.55
C SER A 141 19.68 -4.44 7.45
N GLY A 142 20.12 -4.50 8.72
CA GLY A 142 20.38 -3.32 9.54
C GLY A 142 21.44 -2.42 8.89
N ARG A 143 21.28 -2.10 7.60
CA ARG A 143 22.01 -1.02 6.97
C ARG A 143 21.51 0.24 7.63
N ASN A 144 22.43 0.98 8.24
CA ASN A 144 22.24 2.37 8.63
C ASN A 144 22.09 3.24 7.36
N GLY A 145 21.08 2.93 6.55
CA GLY A 145 20.67 3.73 5.41
C GLY A 145 20.01 5.01 5.93
N SER A 146 20.16 6.07 5.15
CA SER A 146 19.41 7.30 5.39
C SER A 146 18.17 7.28 4.51
N ALA A 147 17.01 7.16 5.13
CA ALA A 147 15.73 7.26 4.46
C ALA A 147 15.42 8.71 4.10
N ARG A 148 14.89 8.93 2.91
CA ARG A 148 14.35 10.21 2.43
C ARG A 148 12.82 10.16 2.32
N GLY A 149 12.24 8.97 2.41
CA GLY A 149 10.80 8.76 2.46
C GLY A 149 10.40 7.55 3.31
N LEU A 150 9.10 7.45 3.53
CA LEU A 150 8.44 6.35 4.24
C LEU A 150 7.20 5.95 3.44
N VAL A 151 7.08 4.68 3.12
CA VAL A 151 5.87 4.08 2.54
C VAL A 151 5.10 3.40 3.65
N LEU A 152 3.83 3.79 3.79
CA LEU A 152 2.83 3.14 4.61
C LEU A 152 1.93 2.35 3.67
N ASP A 153 1.93 1.02 3.75
CA ASP A 153 1.05 0.16 2.94
C ASP A 153 0.02 -0.49 3.85
N ILE A 154 -1.26 -0.29 3.54
CA ILE A 154 -2.36 -0.93 4.25
C ILE A 154 -3.11 -1.88 3.34
N SER A 155 -3.24 -3.13 3.76
CA SER A 155 -4.03 -4.16 3.09
C SER A 155 -5.02 -4.81 4.06
N ASP A 156 -5.98 -5.56 3.55
CA ASP A 156 -6.77 -6.46 4.38
C ASP A 156 -5.86 -7.58 4.93
N CYS A 157 -5.97 -7.91 6.22
CA CYS A 157 -5.12 -8.90 6.92
C CYS A 157 -5.36 -10.38 6.52
N ARG A 158 -5.86 -10.66 5.31
CA ARG A 158 -6.08 -12.03 4.87
C ARG A 158 -4.72 -12.70 4.63
N GLY A 159 -4.32 -13.54 5.59
CA GLY A 159 -3.23 -14.52 5.44
C GLY A 159 -3.70 -15.77 4.74
#